data_AF-A0A7W0KIA8-F1
#
_entry.id   AF-A0A7W0KIA8-F1
#
_cell.length_a   1.000
_cell.length_b   1.000
_cell.length_c   1.000
_cell.angle_alpha   90.00
_cell.angle_beta   90.00
_cell.angle_gamma   90.00
#
_symmetry.space_group_name_H-M   'P 1'
#
loop_
_entity.id
_entity.type
_entity.pdbx_description
1 polymer ?
#
loop_
_entity_poly.entity_id
_entity_poly.type
_entity_poly.pdbx_seq_one_letter_code
_entity_poly.pdbx_strand_id
1 'polypeptide(L)'
;GALPDGRYAPPLTDVEAVHIYEAMLTGPQQMPVFSDEVLTPEDKRNVIAYIKKIESQPTYGGFGMGGIGPVADGVIAWVVGLGAMVIAAVWIAAHGVRVAKKDEGVQR
;
A
#
# COMPACT_ATOMS: atom_id res chain seq x y z
N GLY A 1 10.04 5.52 1.83
CA GLY A 1 11.16 4.55 1.89
C GLY A 1 11.96 4.78 3.13
N ALA A 2 12.53 3.76 3.74
CA ALA A 2 13.37 3.91 4.94
C ALA A 2 14.66 4.66 4.58
N LEU A 3 15.01 5.67 5.38
CA LEU A 3 16.27 6.40 5.28
C LEU A 3 17.39 5.57 5.96
N PRO A 4 18.67 5.91 5.71
CA PRO A 4 19.78 5.36 6.48
C PRO A 4 19.52 5.47 8.00
N ASP A 5 20.00 4.46 8.73
CA ASP A 5 19.83 4.32 10.18
C ASP A 5 18.39 4.06 10.65
N GLY A 6 17.54 3.50 9.80
CA GLY A 6 16.16 3.12 10.18
C GLY A 6 15.23 4.32 10.39
N ARG A 7 15.61 5.50 9.91
CA ARG A 7 14.79 6.72 9.97
C ARG A 7 13.70 6.70 8.90
N TYR A 8 12.64 7.47 9.10
CA TYR A 8 11.51 7.54 8.18
C TYR A 8 11.18 9.00 7.85
N ALA A 9 10.68 9.24 6.64
CA ALA A 9 10.22 10.57 6.24
C ALA A 9 8.88 10.87 6.93
N PRO A 10 8.74 11.98 7.66
CA PRO A 10 7.47 12.31 8.31
C PRO A 10 6.35 12.51 7.27
N PRO A 11 5.09 12.22 7.65
CA PRO A 11 3.95 12.48 6.77
C PRO A 11 3.81 13.99 6.49
N LEU A 12 3.36 14.33 5.28
CA LEU A 12 3.12 15.71 4.84
C LEU A 12 1.63 16.10 4.85
N THR A 13 0.76 15.19 5.29
CA THR A 13 -0.67 15.42 5.47
C THR A 13 -0.94 16.25 6.72
N ASP A 14 -1.92 17.14 6.67
CA ASP A 14 -2.32 18.08 7.71
C ASP A 14 -1.21 19.02 8.20
N VAL A 15 -0.13 19.19 7.41
CA VAL A 15 0.97 20.12 7.72
C VAL A 15 0.74 21.48 7.04
N GLU A 16 0.89 22.58 7.77
CA GLU A 16 0.78 23.92 7.18
C GLU A 16 1.88 24.19 6.13
N ALA A 17 1.52 24.90 5.05
CA ALA A 17 2.44 25.22 3.95
C ALA A 17 3.73 25.92 4.43
N VAL A 18 3.65 26.75 5.48
CA VAL A 18 4.81 27.45 6.05
C VAL A 18 5.84 26.49 6.62
N HIS A 19 5.41 25.44 7.34
CA HIS A 19 6.33 24.46 7.92
C HIS A 19 6.98 23.57 6.86
N ILE A 20 6.28 23.30 5.76
CA ILE A 20 6.88 22.60 4.62
C ILE A 20 7.97 23.49 4.00
N TYR A 21 7.72 24.79 3.83
CA TYR A 21 8.70 25.73 3.31
C TYR A 21 9.93 25.86 4.22
N GLU A 22 9.73 25.95 5.53
CA GLU A 22 10.80 25.99 6.53
C GLU A 22 11.62 24.70 6.50
N ALA A 23 10.97 23.53 6.45
CA ALA A 23 11.66 22.25 6.35
C ALA A 23 12.53 22.16 5.08
N MET A 24 12.09 22.74 3.96
CA MET A 24 12.90 22.82 2.75
C MET A 24 14.15 23.72 2.93
N LEU A 25 14.02 24.81 3.68
CA LEU A 25 15.13 25.73 3.94
C LEU A 25 16.13 25.18 4.97
N THR A 26 15.66 24.52 6.02
CA THR A 26 16.53 24.06 7.11
C THR A 26 17.06 22.65 6.88
N GLY A 27 16.36 21.81 6.11
CA GLY A 27 16.73 20.41 5.89
C GLY A 27 16.81 19.59 7.19
N PRO A 28 15.71 19.40 7.93
CA PRO A 28 15.75 18.70 9.21
C PRO A 28 16.14 17.21 9.05
N GLN A 29 16.80 16.66 10.06
CA GLN A 29 17.22 15.25 10.13
C GLN A 29 18.21 14.83 9.03
N GLN A 30 17.73 14.09 8.03
CA GLN A 30 18.51 13.61 6.88
C GLN A 30 17.95 14.19 5.58
N MET A 31 17.03 15.15 5.69
CA MET A 31 16.54 15.91 4.55
C MET A 31 17.65 16.84 4.09
N PRO A 32 18.00 16.87 2.79
CA PRO A 32 18.96 17.84 2.27
C PRO A 32 18.39 19.25 2.36
N VAL A 33 19.28 20.23 2.50
CA VAL A 33 18.92 21.66 2.44
C VAL A 33 18.65 22.04 0.99
N PHE A 34 17.50 22.65 0.73
CA PHE A 34 17.15 23.20 -0.59
C PHE A 34 17.39 24.71 -0.58
N SER A 35 18.62 25.14 -0.83
CA SER A 35 18.98 26.56 -0.94
C SER A 35 18.30 27.22 -2.15
N ASP A 36 18.25 28.56 -2.16
CA ASP A 36 17.67 29.31 -3.28
C ASP A 36 18.46 29.19 -4.59
N GLU A 37 19.70 28.68 -4.51
CA GLU A 37 20.53 28.33 -5.68
C GLU A 37 20.10 27.00 -6.32
N VAL A 38 19.54 26.08 -5.52
CA VAL A 38 19.09 24.75 -5.98
C VAL A 38 17.62 24.79 -6.40
N LEU A 39 16.79 25.46 -5.62
CA LEU A 39 15.35 25.61 -5.83
C LEU A 39 14.96 27.04 -5.56
N THR A 40 14.46 27.73 -6.57
CA THR A 40 14.04 29.12 -6.38
C THR A 40 12.87 29.20 -5.40
N PRO A 41 12.63 30.35 -4.74
CA PRO A 41 11.47 30.53 -3.88
C PRO A 41 10.13 30.26 -4.60
N GLU A 42 10.07 30.48 -5.90
CA GLU A 42 8.90 30.15 -6.73
C GLU A 42 8.72 28.64 -6.88
N ASP A 43 9.79 27.92 -7.18
CA ASP A 43 9.74 26.46 -7.31
C ASP A 43 9.34 25.80 -5.98
N LYS A 44 9.84 26.30 -4.86
CA LYS A 44 9.43 25.82 -3.53
C LYS A 44 7.94 25.98 -3.31
N ARG A 45 7.36 27.14 -3.67
CA ARG A 45 5.91 27.36 -3.60
C ARG A 45 5.14 26.42 -4.52
N ASN A 46 5.66 26.16 -5.72
CA ASN A 46 5.05 25.24 -6.67
C ASN A 46 5.04 23.80 -6.15
N VAL A 47 6.12 23.34 -5.51
CA VAL A 47 6.19 22.04 -4.85
C VAL A 47 5.16 21.93 -3.73
N ILE A 48 5.06 22.95 -2.88
CA ILE A 48 4.06 22.97 -1.79
C ILE A 48 2.64 22.95 -2.34
N ALA A 49 2.36 23.74 -3.38
CA ALA A 49 1.06 23.75 -4.05
C ALA A 49 0.71 22.37 -4.63
N TYR A 50 1.69 21.67 -5.20
CA TYR A 50 1.51 20.31 -5.71
C TYR A 50 1.20 19.32 -4.58
N ILE A 51 1.92 19.38 -3.46
CA ILE A 51 1.65 18.53 -2.28
C ILE A 51 0.22 18.76 -1.78
N LYS A 52 -0.19 20.02 -1.58
CA LYS A 52 -1.53 20.38 -1.12
C LYS A 52 -2.62 19.97 -2.11
N LYS A 53 -2.34 20.05 -3.40
CA LYS A 53 -3.25 19.57 -4.43
C LYS A 53 -3.48 18.06 -4.30
N ILE A 54 -2.43 17.25 -4.16
CA ILE A 54 -2.55 15.79 -3.99
C ILE A 54 -3.34 15.46 -2.72
N GLU A 55 -3.06 16.15 -1.62
CA GLU A 55 -3.76 15.95 -0.35
C GLU A 55 -5.28 16.18 -0.48
N SER A 56 -5.68 17.19 -1.26
CA SER A 56 -7.09 17.50 -1.53
C SER A 56 -7.74 16.61 -2.59
N GLN A 57 -6.96 15.81 -3.33
CA GLN A 57 -7.48 15.02 -4.43
C GLN A 57 -8.19 13.76 -3.90
N PRO A 58 -9.44 13.52 -4.30
CA PRO A 58 -10.09 12.25 -4.00
C PRO A 58 -9.32 11.11 -4.69
N THR A 59 -9.19 9.98 -3.99
CA THR A 59 -8.41 8.83 -4.46
C THR A 59 -9.14 8.14 -5.62
N TYR A 60 -8.81 8.53 -6.86
CA TYR A 60 -9.27 7.84 -8.07
C TYR A 60 -8.32 6.68 -8.40
N GLY A 61 -8.49 5.54 -7.72
CA GLY A 61 -7.55 4.43 -7.84
C GLY A 61 -8.11 3.07 -7.44
N GLY A 62 -9.23 2.64 -8.05
CA GLY A 62 -9.75 1.27 -7.94
C GLY A 62 -9.98 0.77 -6.50
N PHE A 63 -10.20 -0.54 -6.33
CA PHE A 63 -10.41 -1.22 -5.03
C PHE A 63 -9.13 -1.26 -4.15
N GLY A 64 -8.27 -0.24 -4.23
CA GLY A 64 -7.10 -0.12 -3.36
C GLY A 64 -7.55 0.13 -1.93
N MET A 65 -7.47 -0.89 -1.08
CA MET A 65 -7.92 -0.86 0.31
C MET A 65 -7.02 0.05 1.16
N GLY A 66 -7.17 1.37 1.01
CA GLY A 66 -6.48 2.38 1.80
C GLY A 66 -5.27 3.05 1.15
N GLY A 67 -5.09 2.94 -0.17
CA GLY A 67 -4.06 3.74 -0.90
C GLY A 67 -2.61 3.41 -0.52
N ILE A 68 -2.35 2.24 0.08
CA ILE A 68 -1.02 1.80 0.54
C ILE A 68 -0.09 1.46 -0.64
N GLY A 69 -0.62 1.46 -1.86
CA GLY A 69 0.13 1.32 -3.11
C GLY A 69 0.08 -0.09 -3.70
N PRO A 70 0.65 -0.26 -4.91
CA PRO A 70 0.45 -1.47 -5.72
C PRO A 70 0.96 -2.76 -5.07
N VAL A 71 1.94 -2.66 -4.16
CA VAL A 71 2.48 -3.81 -3.45
C VAL A 71 1.47 -4.35 -2.43
N ALA A 72 0.88 -3.47 -1.60
CA ALA A 72 -0.10 -3.88 -0.61
C ALA A 72 -1.35 -4.46 -1.28
N ASP A 73 -1.83 -3.82 -2.34
CA ASP A 73 -2.94 -4.33 -3.14
C ASP A 73 -2.62 -5.70 -3.76
N GLY A 74 -1.39 -5.90 -4.26
CA GLY A 74 -0.93 -7.18 -4.79
C GLY A 74 -0.89 -8.30 -3.75
N VAL A 75 -0.43 -8.01 -2.53
CA VAL A 75 -0.43 -8.99 -1.43
C VAL A 75 -1.86 -9.37 -1.06
N ILE A 76 -2.77 -8.41 -0.96
CA ILE A 76 -4.17 -8.69 -0.65
C ILE A 76 -4.82 -9.52 -1.76
N ALA A 77 -4.62 -9.15 -3.02
CA ALA A 77 -5.12 -9.92 -4.16
C ALA A 77 -4.60 -11.35 -4.16
N TRP A 78 -3.32 -11.55 -3.82
CA TRP A 78 -2.71 -12.88 -3.71
C TRP A 78 -3.31 -13.70 -2.58
N VAL A 79 -3.45 -13.13 -1.38
CA VAL A 79 -4.05 -13.80 -0.22
C VAL A 79 -5.51 -14.17 -0.49
N VAL A 80 -6.29 -13.26 -1.08
CA VAL A 80 -7.69 -13.52 -1.43
C VAL A 80 -7.79 -14.59 -2.53
N GLY A 81 -6.94 -14.52 -3.56
CA GLY A 81 -6.92 -15.50 -4.64
C GLY A 81 -6.59 -16.91 -4.14
N LEU A 82 -5.53 -17.05 -3.34
CA LEU A 82 -5.15 -18.34 -2.76
C LEU A 82 -6.17 -18.82 -1.71
N GLY A 83 -6.66 -17.92 -0.87
CA GLY A 83 -7.69 -18.23 0.11
C GLY A 83 -8.96 -18.79 -0.55
N ALA A 84 -9.41 -18.16 -1.64
CA ALA A 84 -10.56 -18.62 -2.41
C ALA A 84 -10.34 -20.02 -3.00
N MET A 85 -9.14 -20.31 -3.54
CA MET A 85 -8.81 -21.64 -4.06
C MET A 85 -8.84 -22.71 -2.97
N VAL A 86 -8.27 -22.44 -1.80
CA VAL A 86 -8.26 -23.40 -0.67
C VAL A 86 -9.68 -23.65 -0.18
N ILE A 87 -10.49 -22.60 -0.03
CA ILE A 87 -11.90 -22.73 0.38
C ILE A 87 -12.68 -23.60 -0.62
N ALA A 88 -12.50 -23.36 -1.92
CA ALA A 88 -13.15 -24.15 -2.97
C ALA A 88 -12.71 -25.63 -2.90
N ALA A 89 -11.42 -25.91 -2.71
CA ALA A 89 -10.91 -27.27 -2.59
C ALA A 89 -11.48 -28.01 -1.37
N VAL A 90 -11.50 -27.36 -0.20
CA VAL A 90 -12.09 -27.93 1.03
C VAL A 90 -13.58 -28.17 0.87
N TRP A 91 -14.29 -27.22 0.26
CA TRP A 91 -15.73 -27.37 0.01
C TRP A 91 -16.04 -28.59 -0.86
N ILE A 92 -15.29 -28.75 -1.96
CA ILE A 92 -15.44 -29.89 -2.87
C ILE A 92 -15.08 -31.20 -2.15
N ALA A 93 -13.99 -31.24 -1.36
CA ALA A 93 -13.61 -32.44 -0.62
C ALA A 93 -14.63 -32.81 0.47
N ALA A 94 -15.23 -31.83 1.14
CA ALA A 94 -16.23 -32.06 2.18
C ALA A 94 -17.59 -32.52 1.62
N HIS A 95 -17.96 -32.07 0.41
CA HIS A 95 -19.24 -32.39 -0.22
C HIS A 95 -19.14 -33.48 -1.31
N GLY A 96 -17.94 -33.78 -1.76
CA GLY A 96 -17.64 -34.75 -2.79
C GLY A 96 -17.09 -36.04 -2.19
N VAL A 97 -17.71 -37.15 -2.57
CA VAL A 97 -17.27 -38.54 -2.37
C VAL A 97 -17.75 -39.22 -1.08
N ARG A 98 -19.00 -39.73 -1.12
CA ARG A 98 -19.31 -41.02 -0.50
C ARG A 98 -18.79 -42.12 -1.44
N VAL A 99 -17.67 -42.76 -1.09
CA VAL A 99 -17.28 -44.03 -1.75
C VAL A 99 -18.22 -45.10 -1.20
N ALA A 100 -19.16 -45.57 -2.02
CA ALA A 100 -19.92 -46.79 -1.71
C ALA A 100 -18.96 -47.98 -1.81
N LYS A 101 -18.61 -48.56 -0.66
CA LYS A 101 -17.84 -49.81 -0.61
C LYS A 101 -18.75 -50.94 -1.10
N LYS A 102 -18.38 -51.60 -2.19
CA LYS A 102 -19.08 -52.80 -2.66
C LYS A 102 -18.60 -53.97 -1.81
N ASP A 103 -19.45 -54.44 -0.90
CA ASP A 103 -19.22 -55.68 -0.17
C ASP A 103 -19.24 -56.84 -1.18
N GLU A 104 -18.06 -57.37 -1.48
CA GLU A 104 -17.93 -58.61 -2.24
C GLU A 104 -18.32 -59.77 -1.33
N GLY A 105 -19.59 -60.15 -1.44
CA GLY A 105 -20.15 -61.32 -0.78
C GLY A 105 -19.43 -62.59 -1.24
N VAL A 106 -18.70 -63.18 -0.29
CA VAL A 106 -18.30 -64.58 -0.30
C VAL A 106 -19.59 -65.43 -0.39
N GLN A 107 -19.84 -66.01 -1.56
CA GLN A 107 -20.81 -67.09 -1.75
C GLN A 107 -20.00 -68.36 -2.05
N ARG A 108 -20.27 -69.39 -1.24
CA ARG A 108 -19.67 -70.72 -1.25
C ARG A 108 -20.10 -71.54 -2.46
#